data_AF-A0A7V9B2J6-F1
#
_entry.id   AF-A0A7V9B2J6-F1
#
_cell.length_a   1.000
_cell.length_b   1.000
_cell.length_c   1.000
_cell.angle_alpha   90.00
_cell.angle_beta   90.00
_cell.angle_gamma   90.00
#
_symmetry.space_group_name_H-M   'P 1'
#
loop_
_entity.id
_entity.type
_entity.pdbx_description
1 polymer ?
#
loop_
_entity_poly.entity_id
_entity_poly.type
_entity_poly.pdbx_seq_one_letter_code
_entity_poly.pdbx_strand_id
1 'polypeptide(L)'
;MGRMDEVGERDGWRCWLCDEPVDPSMSTNDPRGPSIDAVITKARAKKAGPAEERLAHVGCNTKKGAKAAVVAWPEHLFVVDPAPIIGVVERLTRKGGREVVARVPTRADGGEAATWLVDRVSRLAPDLDVVARVDPGGGQYLLVLETR
;
A
#
# COMPACT_ATOMS: atom_id res chain seq x y z
N MET A 1 -25.81 2.72 -10.95
CA MET A 1 -24.39 2.90 -10.62
C MET A 1 -23.67 1.69 -11.15
N GLY A 2 -22.61 1.86 -11.95
CA GLY A 2 -21.86 0.73 -12.50
C GLY A 2 -20.90 0.16 -11.46
N ARG A 3 -20.47 -1.09 -11.65
CA ARG A 3 -19.46 -1.74 -10.79
C ARG A 3 -18.15 -0.93 -10.67
N MET A 4 -17.75 -0.24 -11.75
CA MET A 4 -16.59 0.66 -11.73
C MET A 4 -16.81 1.85 -10.78
N ASP A 5 -18.00 2.45 -10.81
CA ASP A 5 -18.33 3.60 -9.96
C ASP A 5 -18.31 3.18 -8.48
N GLU A 6 -18.89 2.02 -8.15
CA GLU A 6 -18.92 1.49 -6.79
C GLU A 6 -17.50 1.24 -6.23
N VAL A 7 -16.64 0.59 -7.02
CA VAL A 7 -15.24 0.34 -6.64
C VAL A 7 -14.44 1.65 -6.58
N GLY A 8 -14.70 2.56 -7.52
CA GLY A 8 -14.04 3.86 -7.59
C GLY A 8 -14.38 4.74 -6.40
N GLU A 9 -15.65 4.87 -6.04
CA GLU A 9 -16.12 5.62 -4.87
C GLU A 9 -15.56 5.04 -3.57
N ARG A 10 -15.60 3.71 -3.40
CA ARG A 10 -15.05 3.06 -2.21
C ARG A 10 -13.54 3.29 -2.06
N ASP A 11 -12.79 3.30 -3.16
CA ASP A 11 -11.34 3.53 -3.16
C ASP A 11 -10.97 5.02 -3.31
N GLY A 12 -11.95 5.93 -3.24
CA GLY A 12 -11.74 7.38 -3.31
C GLY A 12 -11.13 7.85 -4.63
N TRP A 13 -11.40 7.13 -5.72
CA TRP A 13 -10.82 7.34 -7.05
C TRP A 13 -9.30 7.42 -7.03
N ARG A 14 -8.66 6.60 -6.18
CA ARG A 14 -7.20 6.45 -6.12
C ARG A 14 -6.78 5.04 -6.49
N CYS A 15 -5.73 4.95 -7.29
CA CYS A 15 -5.13 3.69 -7.66
C CYS A 15 -4.51 3.03 -6.43
N TRP A 16 -4.97 1.84 -6.05
CA TRP A 16 -4.46 1.16 -4.85
C TRP A 16 -2.98 0.78 -4.95
N LEU A 17 -2.42 0.69 -6.17
CA LEU A 17 -1.01 0.32 -6.41
C LEU A 17 -0.05 1.52 -6.28
N CYS A 18 -0.30 2.60 -7.04
CA CYS A 18 0.59 3.77 -7.06
C CYS A 18 0.11 4.94 -6.17
N ASP A 19 -1.10 4.86 -5.60
CA ASP A 19 -1.74 5.91 -4.77
C ASP A 19 -2.16 7.18 -5.50
N GLU A 20 -1.92 7.28 -6.80
CA GLU A 20 -2.26 8.46 -7.58
C GLU A 20 -3.75 8.47 -7.96
N PRO A 21 -4.35 9.67 -8.15
CA PRO A 21 -5.71 9.80 -8.61
C PRO A 21 -5.97 9.08 -9.94
N VAL A 22 -7.17 8.52 -10.08
CA VAL A 22 -7.69 7.90 -11.29
C VAL A 22 -8.84 8.76 -11.80
N ASP A 23 -8.77 9.18 -13.05
CA ASP A 23 -9.85 9.94 -13.67
C ASP A 23 -10.96 8.98 -14.15
N PRO A 24 -12.20 9.09 -13.61
CA PRO A 24 -13.31 8.22 -14.00
C PRO A 24 -13.72 8.36 -15.47
N SER A 25 -13.46 9.51 -16.08
CA SER A 25 -13.84 9.83 -17.45
C SER A 25 -12.79 9.41 -18.49
N MET A 26 -11.60 9.02 -18.03
CA MET A 26 -10.51 8.63 -18.89
C MET A 26 -10.77 7.27 -19.54
N SER A 27 -10.38 7.15 -20.81
CA SER A 27 -10.55 5.92 -21.59
C SER A 27 -9.83 4.73 -20.96
N THR A 28 -10.48 3.56 -20.93
CA THR A 28 -9.87 2.30 -20.48
C THR A 28 -8.80 1.76 -21.44
N ASN A 29 -8.63 2.38 -22.61
CA ASN A 29 -7.50 2.14 -23.51
C ASN A 29 -6.27 2.98 -23.15
N ASP A 30 -6.41 3.98 -22.28
CA ASP A 30 -5.30 4.77 -21.76
C ASP A 30 -4.66 4.06 -20.55
N PRO A 31 -3.33 3.95 -20.46
CA PRO A 31 -2.66 3.42 -19.27
C PRO A 31 -3.03 4.11 -17.95
N ARG A 32 -3.46 5.38 -18.00
CA ARG A 32 -3.95 6.19 -16.87
C ARG A 32 -5.46 6.07 -16.66
N GLY A 33 -6.17 5.33 -17.50
CA GLY A 33 -7.59 5.06 -17.35
C GLY A 33 -7.91 4.12 -16.17
N PRO A 34 -9.19 4.02 -15.78
CA PRO A 34 -9.63 3.20 -14.67
C PRO A 34 -9.69 1.71 -15.03
N SER A 35 -9.36 0.84 -14.08
CA SER A 35 -9.51 -0.61 -14.19
C SER A 35 -9.82 -1.23 -12.82
N ILE A 36 -10.49 -2.39 -12.82
CA ILE A 36 -10.73 -3.17 -11.60
C ILE A 36 -9.65 -4.25 -11.50
N ASP A 37 -8.87 -4.22 -10.42
CA ASP A 37 -7.88 -5.24 -10.09
C ASP A 37 -8.46 -6.23 -9.08
N ALA A 38 -8.35 -7.52 -9.39
CA ALA A 38 -8.64 -8.58 -8.43
C ALA A 38 -7.41 -8.77 -7.54
N VAL A 39 -7.48 -8.30 -6.29
CA VAL A 39 -6.40 -8.40 -5.31
C VAL A 39 -6.27 -9.86 -4.85
N ILE A 40 -5.49 -10.62 -5.60
CA ILE A 40 -5.07 -11.97 -5.25
C ILE A 40 -3.74 -11.85 -4.51
N THR A 41 -3.78 -11.73 -3.19
CA THR A 41 -2.58 -11.88 -2.38
C THR A 41 -2.25 -13.35 -2.13
N LYS A 42 -1.00 -13.67 -1.80
CA LYS A 42 -0.59 -15.06 -1.49
C LYS A 42 -1.39 -15.66 -0.32
N ALA A 43 -1.82 -14.82 0.63
CA ALA A 43 -2.65 -15.25 1.75
C ALA A 43 -4.09 -15.58 1.31
N ARG A 44 -4.70 -14.74 0.44
CA ARG A 44 -6.05 -14.99 -0.09
C ARG A 44 -6.09 -16.11 -1.12
N ALA A 45 -5.04 -16.34 -1.91
CA ALA A 45 -4.99 -17.48 -2.84
C ALA A 45 -5.13 -18.85 -2.14
N LYS A 46 -4.81 -18.95 -0.83
CA LYS A 46 -4.97 -20.17 -0.02
C LYS A 46 -6.34 -20.33 0.61
N LYS A 47 -7.13 -19.25 0.75
CA LYS A 47 -8.51 -19.29 1.26
C LYS A 47 -9.43 -19.05 0.07
N ALA A 48 -10.13 -20.09 -0.39
CA ALA A 48 -11.04 -20.05 -1.54
C ALA A 48 -12.25 -19.11 -1.33
N GLY A 49 -11.99 -17.80 -1.27
CA GLY A 49 -12.96 -16.73 -1.21
C GLY A 49 -12.75 -15.77 -2.37
N PRO A 50 -13.74 -14.91 -2.67
CA PRO A 50 -13.64 -13.94 -3.74
C PRO A 50 -12.43 -13.02 -3.50
N ALA A 51 -11.65 -12.77 -4.56
CA ALA A 51 -10.60 -11.77 -4.53
C ALA A 51 -11.23 -10.40 -4.29
N GLU A 52 -10.64 -9.63 -3.39
CA GLU A 52 -11.10 -8.27 -3.14
C GLU A 52 -10.83 -7.44 -4.38
N GLU A 53 -11.85 -6.79 -4.91
CA GLU A 53 -11.70 -5.92 -6.07
C GLU A 53 -11.24 -4.55 -5.61
N ARG A 54 -10.25 -3.95 -6.27
CA ARG A 54 -9.73 -2.60 -5.96
C ARG A 54 -9.52 -1.79 -7.23
N LEU A 55 -9.62 -0.47 -7.14
CA LEU A 55 -9.40 0.43 -8.28
C LEU A 55 -7.91 0.55 -8.58
N ALA A 56 -7.53 0.33 -9.84
CA ALA A 56 -6.17 0.57 -10.32
C ALA A 56 -6.17 1.26 -11.68
N HIS A 57 -5.11 2.01 -11.99
CA HIS A 57 -4.87 2.40 -13.38
C HIS A 57 -4.68 1.15 -14.25
N VAL A 58 -5.16 1.19 -15.49
CA VAL A 58 -4.96 0.11 -16.49
C VAL A 58 -3.49 -0.29 -16.56
N GLY A 59 -2.58 0.68 -16.71
CA GLY A 59 -1.15 0.44 -16.82
C GLY A 59 -0.54 -0.16 -15.55
N CYS A 60 -0.99 0.26 -14.36
CA CYS A 60 -0.54 -0.30 -13.09
C CYS A 60 -0.99 -1.76 -12.94
N ASN A 61 -2.26 -2.04 -13.23
CA ASN A 61 -2.86 -3.36 -13.17
C ASN A 61 -2.16 -4.32 -14.16
N THR A 62 -2.00 -3.90 -15.42
CA THR A 62 -1.29 -4.67 -16.44
C THR A 62 0.16 -4.96 -16.05
N LYS A 63 0.90 -3.95 -15.56
CA LYS A 63 2.31 -4.11 -15.15
C LYS A 63 2.46 -5.07 -13.97
N LYS A 64 1.53 -5.05 -13.02
CA LYS A 64 1.46 -6.02 -11.91
C LYS A 64 1.23 -7.43 -12.47
N GLY A 65 0.22 -7.60 -13.33
CA GLY A 65 -0.18 -8.91 -13.84
C GLY A 65 -0.45 -9.91 -12.71
N ALA A 66 0.09 -11.13 -12.84
CA ALA A 66 0.01 -12.18 -11.81
C ALA A 66 1.12 -12.11 -10.74
N LYS A 67 1.98 -11.07 -10.77
CA LYS A 67 3.06 -10.92 -9.79
C LYS A 67 2.51 -10.35 -8.47
N ALA A 68 3.27 -10.53 -7.40
CA ALA A 68 2.96 -9.91 -6.12
C ALA A 68 2.93 -8.38 -6.28
N ALA A 69 1.87 -7.75 -5.77
CA ALA A 69 1.75 -6.31 -5.76
C ALA A 69 2.87 -5.68 -4.94
N VAL A 70 3.39 -4.55 -5.42
CA VAL A 70 4.43 -3.77 -4.76
C VAL A 70 3.91 -2.36 -4.59
N VAL A 71 3.93 -1.87 -3.36
CA VAL A 71 3.78 -0.44 -3.06
C VAL A 71 5.19 0.11 -2.96
N ALA A 72 5.55 0.98 -3.90
CA ALA A 72 6.87 1.60 -3.93
C ALA A 72 6.97 2.70 -2.87
N TRP A 73 8.16 2.86 -2.31
CA TRP A 73 8.51 4.03 -1.52
C TRP A 73 8.74 5.21 -2.46
N PRO A 74 8.27 6.42 -2.12
CA PRO A 74 8.61 7.64 -2.82
C PRO A 74 10.13 7.83 -2.89
N GLU A 75 10.63 8.24 -4.05
CA GLU A 75 12.07 8.37 -4.31
C GLU A 75 12.77 9.41 -3.41
N HIS A 76 12.02 10.36 -2.87
CA HIS A 76 12.55 11.39 -1.97
C HIS A 76 12.71 10.90 -0.51
N LEU A 77 12.16 9.73 -0.15
CA LEU A 77 12.28 9.19 1.20
C LEU A 77 13.53 8.32 1.33
N PHE A 78 14.40 8.68 2.26
CA PHE A 78 15.64 7.96 2.53
C PHE A 78 15.39 6.74 3.43
N VAL A 79 14.97 5.64 2.82
CA VAL A 79 14.79 4.34 3.49
C VAL A 79 15.83 3.32 3.02
N VAL A 80 16.37 2.55 3.96
CA VAL A 80 17.38 1.52 3.74
C VAL A 80 16.78 0.15 4.05
N ASP A 81 16.96 -0.79 3.12
CA ASP A 81 16.41 -2.15 3.15
C ASP A 81 14.92 -2.21 3.53
N PRO A 82 14.04 -1.56 2.75
CA PRO A 82 12.62 -1.54 3.06
C PRO A 82 12.00 -2.94 2.95
N ALA A 83 11.27 -3.33 3.99
CA ALA A 83 10.39 -4.48 3.96
C ALA A 83 9.23 -4.25 2.95
N PRO A 84 8.73 -5.31 2.28
CA PRO A 84 7.58 -5.18 1.40
C PRO A 84 6.32 -4.74 2.17
N ILE A 85 5.82 -3.53 1.89
CA ILE A 85 4.68 -2.92 2.61
C ILE A 85 3.45 -3.82 2.62
N ILE A 86 3.07 -4.40 1.47
CA ILE A 86 1.94 -5.34 1.38
C ILE A 86 2.10 -6.49 2.38
N GLY A 87 3.29 -7.08 2.47
CA GLY A 87 3.56 -8.20 3.37
C GLY A 87 3.52 -7.80 4.84
N VAL A 88 3.97 -6.59 5.18
CA VAL A 88 3.86 -6.02 6.53
C VAL A 88 2.38 -5.84 6.90
N VAL A 89 1.60 -5.18 6.03
CA VAL A 89 0.17 -4.93 6.25
C VAL A 89 -0.61 -6.23 6.39
N GLU A 90 -0.35 -7.25 5.57
CA GLU A 90 -1.00 -8.57 5.70
C GLU A 90 -0.73 -9.23 7.06
N ARG A 91 0.51 -9.14 7.56
CA ARG A 91 0.88 -9.75 8.85
C ARG A 91 0.28 -8.98 10.01
N LEU A 92 0.34 -7.65 10.00
CA LEU A 92 -0.28 -6.79 11.01
C LEU A 92 -1.80 -6.95 11.02
N THR A 93 -2.46 -7.02 9.86
CA THR A 93 -3.91 -7.26 9.77
C THR A 93 -4.31 -8.60 10.42
N ARG A 94 -3.45 -9.63 10.30
CA ARG A 94 -3.76 -10.96 10.81
C ARG A 94 -3.44 -11.16 12.29
N LYS A 95 -2.36 -10.54 12.78
CA LYS A 95 -1.80 -10.83 14.12
C LYS A 95 -1.69 -9.60 15.03
N GLY A 96 -1.85 -8.39 14.50
CA GLY A 96 -1.46 -7.16 15.16
C GLY A 96 0.03 -7.12 15.49
N GLY A 97 0.37 -6.24 16.43
CA GLY A 97 1.72 -6.13 17.01
C GLY A 97 2.56 -5.08 16.30
N ARG A 98 3.88 -5.32 16.22
CA ARG A 98 4.85 -4.38 15.66
C ARG A 98 5.77 -5.04 14.66
N GLU A 99 6.15 -4.31 13.62
CA GLU A 99 7.12 -4.74 12.61
C GLU A 99 8.11 -3.62 12.27
N VAL A 100 9.39 -3.96 12.19
CA VAL A 100 10.41 -3.05 11.62
C VAL A 100 10.22 -3.04 10.11
N VAL A 101 9.96 -1.88 9.54
CA VAL A 101 9.63 -1.72 8.12
C VAL A 101 10.84 -1.25 7.31
N ALA A 102 11.69 -0.41 7.88
CA ALA A 102 12.91 0.04 7.21
C ALA A 102 13.93 0.54 8.23
N ARG A 103 15.15 0.75 7.77
CA ARG A 103 16.17 1.54 8.48
C ARG A 103 16.22 2.93 7.87
N VAL A 104 16.48 3.95 8.68
CA VAL A 104 16.56 5.35 8.24
C VAL A 104 17.82 6.02 8.79
N PRO A 105 18.52 6.86 7.99
CA PRO A 105 19.82 7.42 8.38
C PRO A 105 19.70 8.37 9.57
N THR A 106 18.69 9.24 9.56
CA THR A 106 18.45 10.22 10.61
C THR A 106 17.05 10.10 11.21
N ARG A 107 16.86 10.72 12.38
CA ARG A 107 15.53 10.82 13.00
C ARG A 107 14.56 11.64 12.15
N ALA A 108 15.05 12.63 11.40
CA ALA A 108 14.24 13.46 10.52
C ALA A 108 13.71 12.63 9.34
N ASP A 109 14.59 11.91 8.65
CA ASP A 109 14.20 10.99 7.56
C ASP A 109 13.16 9.97 8.05
N GLY A 110 13.37 9.44 9.25
CA GLY A 110 12.41 8.55 9.89
C GLY A 110 11.05 9.18 10.14
N GLY A 111 11.00 10.45 10.53
CA GLY A 111 9.75 11.17 10.78
C GLY A 111 8.94 11.42 9.50
N GLU A 112 9.62 11.80 8.42
CA GLU A 112 9.02 11.95 7.09
C GLU A 112 8.50 10.61 6.57
N ALA A 113 9.33 9.57 6.63
CA ALA A 113 8.97 8.22 6.22
C ALA A 113 7.82 7.63 7.05
N ALA A 114 7.80 7.89 8.37
CA ALA A 114 6.72 7.49 9.26
C ALA A 114 5.38 8.13 8.90
N THR A 115 5.40 9.45 8.64
CA THR A 115 4.21 10.21 8.27
C THR A 115 3.63 9.68 6.97
N TRP A 116 4.47 9.52 5.94
CA TRP A 116 4.05 8.94 4.67
C TRP A 116 3.54 7.50 4.81
N LEU A 117 4.24 6.66 5.59
CA LEU A 117 3.87 5.25 5.73
C LEU A 117 2.51 5.09 6.40
N VAL A 118 2.22 5.83 7.47
CA VAL A 118 0.92 5.79 8.15
C VAL A 118 -0.19 6.23 7.20
N ASP A 119 0.02 7.34 6.50
CA ASP A 119 -0.92 7.89 5.53
C ASP A 119 -1.18 6.93 4.35
N ARG A 120 -0.13 6.27 3.85
CA ARG A 120 -0.25 5.26 2.79
C ARG A 120 -0.96 4.00 3.27
N VAL A 121 -0.65 3.52 4.47
CA VAL A 121 -1.26 2.30 5.03
C VAL A 121 -2.73 2.51 5.36
N SER A 122 -3.12 3.68 5.88
CA SER A 122 -4.53 3.99 6.17
C SER A 122 -5.41 3.97 4.92
N ARG A 123 -4.88 4.33 3.74
CA ARG A 123 -5.59 4.15 2.45
C ARG A 123 -5.55 2.72 1.92
N LEU A 124 -4.45 2.02 2.15
CA LEU A 124 -4.27 0.66 1.66
C LEU A 124 -5.16 -0.35 2.42
N ALA A 125 -5.22 -0.20 3.74
CA ALA A 125 -5.96 -1.05 4.68
C ALA A 125 -6.70 -0.17 5.71
N PRO A 126 -7.84 0.44 5.34
CA PRO A 126 -8.56 1.39 6.19
C PRO A 126 -9.06 0.80 7.52
N ASP A 127 -9.25 -0.52 7.59
CA ASP A 127 -9.66 -1.21 8.82
C ASP A 127 -8.47 -1.51 9.76
N LEU A 128 -7.25 -1.17 9.37
CA LEU A 128 -6.04 -1.39 10.17
C LEU A 128 -5.55 -0.07 10.80
N ASP A 129 -5.86 0.14 12.08
CA ASP A 129 -5.35 1.28 12.84
C ASP A 129 -3.87 1.07 13.20
N VAL A 130 -3.00 1.95 12.69
CA VAL A 130 -1.55 1.86 12.85
C VAL A 130 -0.92 3.18 13.28
N VAL A 131 0.22 3.05 13.94
CA VAL A 131 1.18 4.15 14.14
C VAL A 131 2.56 3.74 13.68
N ALA A 132 3.36 4.73 13.31
CA ALA A 132 4.77 4.55 13.04
C ALA A 132 5.62 5.23 14.14
N ARG A 133 6.69 4.55 14.54
CA ARG A 133 7.72 5.06 15.46
C ARG A 133 9.09 5.04 14.81
N VAL A 134 9.97 5.91 15.31
CA VAL A 134 11.36 6.01 14.89
C VAL A 134 12.24 5.73 16.10
N ASP A 135 12.70 4.50 16.21
CA ASP A 135 13.46 4.00 17.37
C ASP A 135 14.96 4.05 17.08
N PRO A 136 15.83 4.41 18.05
CA PRO A 136 17.27 4.35 17.87
C PRO A 136 17.76 2.89 17.78
N GLY A 137 18.67 2.59 16.85
CA GLY A 137 19.22 1.24 16.66
C GLY A 137 20.64 1.24 16.08
N GLY A 138 21.65 0.93 16.89
CA GLY A 138 22.99 0.53 16.43
C GLY A 138 23.66 1.49 15.43
N GLY A 139 23.56 2.80 15.65
CA GLY A 139 24.15 3.82 14.77
C GLY A 139 23.24 4.36 13.67
N GLN A 140 22.00 3.85 13.56
CA GLN A 140 20.94 4.39 12.70
C GLN A 140 19.60 4.40 13.45
N TYR A 141 18.52 4.72 12.74
CA TYR A 141 17.17 4.65 13.28
C TYR A 141 16.37 3.53 12.58
N LEU A 142 15.42 2.96 13.31
CA LEU A 142 14.51 1.93 12.82
C LEU A 142 13.12 2.56 12.67
N LEU A 143 12.56 2.46 11.47
CA LEU A 143 11.16 2.78 11.23
C LEU A 143 10.31 1.56 11.58
N VAL A 144 9.48 1.69 12.60
CA VAL A 144 8.63 0.62 13.13
C VAL A 144 7.18 0.98 12.89
N LEU A 145 6.41 0.07 12.30
CA LEU A 145 4.96 0.18 12.16
C LEU A 145 4.30 -0.77 13.14
N GLU A 146 3.28 -0.31 13.85
CA GLU A 146 2.57 -1.11 14.84
C GLU A 146 1.08 -0.82 14.86
N THR A 147 0.29 -1.80 15.26
CA THR A 147 -1.15 -1.63 15.47
C THR A 147 -1.43 -0.93 16.79
N ARG A 148 -2.48 -0.10 16.83
CA ARG A 148 -3.01 0.44 18.09
C ARG A 148 -3.89 -0.56 18.84
#